data_AF-A0AAD7E7E6-F1
#
_entry.id   AF-A0AAD7E7E6-F1
#
_cell.length_a   1.000
_cell.length_b   1.000
_cell.length_c   1.000
_cell.angle_alpha   90.00
_cell.angle_beta   90.00
_cell.angle_gamma   90.00
#
_symmetry.space_group_name_H-M   'P 1'
#
loop_
_entity.id
_entity.type
_entity.pdbx_description
1 polymer ?
#
loop_
_entity_poly.entity_id
_entity_poly.type
_entity_poly.pdbx_seq_one_letter_code
_entity_poly.pdbx_strand_id
1 'polypeptide(L)'
;MFARTKPEIQPTLKKVLDFDISGQFCRTEVGHGLDVFHLETTATLLPDRGFKINTPHGRAAKYMPPTAPVGVPCVAIVFARTLIRGEDCGIKPFLVELHNGKDMSPGVVCK
;
A
#
# COMPACT_ATOMS: atom_id res chain seq x y z
N MET A 1 20.28 3.97 -11.50
CA MET A 1 19.22 4.09 -10.46
C MET A 1 18.06 3.18 -10.87
N PHE A 2 17.74 2.17 -10.07
CA PHE A 2 16.78 1.09 -10.39
C PHE A 2 15.40 1.57 -10.87
N ALA A 3 14.98 2.78 -10.51
CA ALA A 3 13.70 3.33 -10.98
C ALA A 3 13.67 3.62 -12.49
N ARG A 4 14.80 4.04 -13.10
CA ARG A 4 14.84 4.49 -14.51
C ARG A 4 14.44 3.41 -15.52
N THR A 5 14.56 2.13 -15.14
CA THR A 5 14.17 0.99 -15.99
C THR A 5 12.71 0.59 -15.84
N LYS A 6 11.94 1.28 -14.99
CA LYS A 6 10.54 0.99 -14.69
C LYS A 6 9.62 2.13 -15.15
N PRO A 7 9.18 2.16 -16.42
CA PRO A 7 8.32 3.23 -16.93
C PRO A 7 6.99 3.32 -16.16
N GLU A 8 6.50 2.21 -15.62
CA GLU A 8 5.22 2.11 -14.91
C GLU A 8 5.15 2.97 -13.64
N ILE A 9 6.28 3.24 -12.98
CA ILE A 9 6.33 4.05 -11.76
C ILE A 9 6.78 5.50 -12.00
N GLN A 10 7.28 5.83 -13.20
CA GLN A 10 7.82 7.16 -13.47
C GLN A 10 6.81 8.30 -13.24
N PRO A 11 5.54 8.19 -13.65
CA PRO A 11 4.57 9.26 -13.42
C PRO A 11 4.35 9.54 -11.93
N THR A 12 4.18 8.48 -11.13
CA THR A 12 3.99 8.60 -9.68
C THR A 12 5.25 9.12 -9.00
N LEU A 13 6.42 8.61 -9.39
CA LEU A 13 7.70 9.06 -8.83
C LEU A 13 7.92 10.55 -9.10
N LYS A 14 7.63 11.03 -10.31
CA LYS A 14 7.70 12.45 -10.65
C LYS A 14 6.81 13.29 -9.72
N LYS A 15 5.53 12.92 -9.57
CA LYS A 15 4.59 13.62 -8.67
C LYS A 15 5.07 13.66 -7.21
N VAL A 16 5.68 12.57 -6.71
CA VAL A 16 6.26 12.53 -5.36
C VAL A 16 7.46 13.48 -5.25
N LEU A 17 8.35 13.48 -6.24
CA LEU A 17 9.54 14.33 -6.24
C LEU A 17 9.22 15.82 -6.41
N ASP A 18 8.12 16.13 -7.10
CA ASP A 18 7.60 17.50 -7.27
C ASP A 18 6.72 17.96 -6.09
N PHE A 19 6.50 17.10 -5.09
CA PHE A 19 5.62 17.35 -3.93
C PHE A 19 4.12 17.54 -4.28
N ASP A 20 3.68 17.10 -5.45
CA ASP A 20 2.26 17.08 -5.84
C ASP A 20 1.46 16.05 -5.02
N ILE A 21 2.12 14.97 -4.58
CA ILE A 21 1.54 13.91 -3.75
C ILE A 21 2.52 13.47 -2.65
N SER A 22 1.98 13.05 -1.51
CA SER A 22 2.73 12.44 -0.42
C SER A 22 2.88 10.93 -0.63
N GLY A 23 4.10 10.41 -0.51
CA GLY A 23 4.41 8.99 -0.61
C GLY A 23 4.66 8.37 0.77
N GLN A 24 3.92 7.30 1.11
CA GLN A 24 4.04 6.62 2.41
C GLN A 24 4.61 5.20 2.28
N PHE A 25 5.26 4.73 3.34
CA PHE A 25 5.83 3.38 3.43
C PHE A 25 5.06 2.54 4.46
N CYS A 26 4.08 1.76 4.01
CA CYS A 26 3.16 1.02 4.85
C CYS A 26 3.58 -0.45 4.98
N ARG A 27 4.53 -0.71 5.88
CA ARG A 27 4.99 -2.07 6.20
C ARG A 27 4.44 -2.59 7.52
N THR A 28 4.72 -1.88 8.61
CA THR A 28 4.33 -2.22 9.98
C THR A 28 2.82 -2.33 10.12
N GLU A 29 2.37 -3.32 10.87
CA GLU A 29 1.00 -3.51 11.30
C GLU A 29 0.91 -3.32 12.81
N VAL A 30 -0.29 -3.06 13.34
CA VAL A 30 -0.53 -2.95 14.78
C VAL A 30 -0.04 -4.21 15.52
N GLY A 31 -0.23 -5.39 14.93
CA GLY A 31 0.18 -6.67 15.49
C GLY A 31 1.62 -7.09 15.20
N HIS A 32 2.27 -6.50 14.18
CA HIS A 32 3.53 -6.99 13.62
C HIS A 32 4.45 -5.83 13.22
N GLY A 33 5.60 -5.72 13.88
CA GLY A 33 6.56 -4.64 13.70
C GLY A 33 7.92 -5.09 13.19
N LEU A 34 8.54 -6.04 13.89
CA LEU A 34 9.89 -6.53 13.62
C LEU A 34 9.90 -7.91 12.93
N ASP A 35 8.74 -8.44 12.57
CA ASP A 35 8.52 -9.80 12.10
C ASP A 35 7.70 -9.83 10.80
N VAL A 36 8.26 -9.23 9.74
CA VAL A 36 7.59 -9.05 8.44
C VAL A 36 6.97 -10.33 7.85
N PHE A 37 7.52 -11.50 8.14
CA PHE A 37 7.02 -12.77 7.63
C PHE A 37 5.60 -13.09 8.12
N HIS A 38 5.21 -12.51 9.27
CA HIS A 38 3.90 -12.72 9.88
C HIS A 38 2.89 -11.60 9.58
N LEU A 39 3.19 -10.65 8.67
CA LEU A 39 2.19 -9.68 8.24
C LEU A 39 0.91 -10.37 7.75
N GLU A 40 -0.22 -9.78 8.11
CA GLU A 40 -1.55 -10.36 7.95
C GLU A 40 -2.36 -9.64 6.86
N THR A 41 -1.96 -8.43 6.44
CA THR A 41 -2.53 -7.79 5.24
C THR A 41 -2.30 -8.69 4.03
N THR A 42 -3.35 -8.94 3.24
CA THR A 42 -3.29 -9.82 2.07
C THR A 42 -3.45 -9.03 0.77
N ALA A 43 -2.86 -9.54 -0.30
CA ALA A 43 -3.03 -9.07 -1.67
C ALA A 43 -3.37 -10.27 -2.56
N THR A 44 -4.65 -10.46 -2.87
CA THR A 44 -5.12 -11.61 -3.67
C THR A 44 -5.26 -11.23 -5.13
N LEU A 45 -4.61 -11.98 -6.03
CA LEU A 45 -4.76 -11.79 -7.47
C LEU A 45 -6.21 -12.11 -7.90
N LEU A 46 -6.83 -11.18 -8.61
CA LEU A 46 -8.18 -11.28 -9.15
C LEU A 46 -8.16 -11.75 -10.62
N PRO A 47 -9.30 -12.24 -11.16
CA PRO A 47 -9.39 -12.68 -12.56
C PRO A 47 -9.07 -11.59 -13.59
N ASP A 48 -9.30 -10.33 -13.26
CA ASP A 48 -9.01 -9.16 -14.09
C ASP A 48 -7.53 -8.72 -14.05
N ARG A 49 -6.67 -9.52 -13.41
CA ARG A 49 -5.25 -9.25 -13.15
C ARG A 49 -4.97 -8.12 -12.16
N GLY A 50 -6.01 -7.59 -11.50
CA GLY A 50 -5.87 -6.69 -10.35
C GLY A 50 -5.54 -7.45 -9.06
N PHE A 51 -5.19 -6.72 -8.01
CA PHE A 51 -5.01 -7.29 -6.67
C PHE A 51 -6.03 -6.68 -5.71
N LYS A 52 -6.73 -7.55 -4.96
CA LYS A 52 -7.53 -7.13 -3.81
C LYS A 52 -6.64 -7.04 -2.59
N ILE A 53 -6.39 -5.82 -2.11
CA ILE A 53 -5.73 -5.58 -0.82
C ILE A 53 -6.78 -5.68 0.28
N ASN A 54 -6.51 -6.46 1.33
CA ASN A 54 -7.46 -6.69 2.41
C ASN A 54 -6.77 -6.74 3.78
N THR A 55 -7.33 -5.99 4.73
CA THR A 55 -6.98 -6.03 6.15
C THR A 55 -8.01 -6.91 6.88
N PRO A 56 -7.67 -8.16 7.27
CA PRO A 56 -8.66 -9.11 7.78
C PRO A 56 -9.24 -8.75 9.15
N HIS A 57 -8.49 -8.00 9.98
CA HIS A 57 -8.92 -7.55 11.31
C HIS A 57 -8.07 -6.38 11.80
N GLY A 58 -8.44 -5.76 12.93
CA GLY A 58 -7.80 -4.55 13.44
C GLY A 58 -6.29 -4.66 13.67
N ARG A 59 -5.80 -5.80 14.18
CA ARG A 59 -4.35 -6.01 14.37
C ARG A 59 -3.53 -6.00 13.07
N ALA A 60 -4.15 -6.31 11.93
CA ALA A 60 -3.51 -6.31 10.62
C ALA A 60 -3.50 -4.90 9.98
N ALA A 61 -4.08 -3.88 10.62
CA ALA A 61 -4.09 -2.52 10.10
C ALA A 61 -2.66 -1.97 10.05
N LYS A 62 -2.33 -1.26 8.97
CA LYS A 62 -1.03 -0.57 8.85
C LYS A 62 -0.95 0.54 9.89
N TYR A 63 0.24 0.67 10.49
CA TYR A 63 0.48 1.57 11.61
C TYR A 63 1.82 2.30 11.47
N MET A 64 1.91 3.51 12.02
CA MET A 64 3.00 4.50 11.97
C MET A 64 2.95 5.56 10.85
N PRO A 65 2.82 5.23 9.54
CA PRO A 65 2.80 6.26 8.51
C PRO A 65 1.60 7.21 8.60
N PRO A 66 1.77 8.53 8.38
CA PRO A 66 0.65 9.46 8.30
C PRO A 66 -0.17 9.18 7.03
N THR A 67 -1.38 8.68 7.22
CA THR A 67 -2.29 8.27 6.13
C THR A 67 -3.64 8.98 6.15
N ALA A 68 -3.82 9.93 7.08
CA ALA A 68 -5.02 10.74 7.17
C ALA A 68 -5.01 11.88 6.14
N PRO A 69 -6.15 12.21 5.50
CA PRO A 69 -6.23 13.34 4.58
C PRO A 69 -5.94 14.68 5.27
N VAL A 70 -4.90 15.38 4.79
CA VAL A 70 -4.46 16.68 5.34
C VAL A 70 -4.17 17.71 4.23
N GLY A 71 -4.94 17.67 3.14
CA GLY A 71 -4.88 18.64 2.04
C GLY A 71 -3.96 18.27 0.87
N VAL A 72 -3.09 17.27 1.02
CA VAL A 72 -2.22 16.75 -0.06
C VAL A 72 -2.65 15.32 -0.39
N PRO A 73 -2.84 14.94 -1.68
CA PRO A 73 -3.12 13.55 -2.04
C PRO A 73 -2.00 12.61 -1.57
N CYS A 74 -2.36 11.38 -1.23
CA CYS A 74 -1.41 10.41 -0.70
C CYS A 74 -1.47 9.07 -1.43
N VAL A 75 -0.29 8.57 -1.76
CA VAL A 75 -0.08 7.19 -2.21
C VAL A 75 0.82 6.47 -1.22
N ALA A 76 0.70 5.15 -1.15
CA ALA A 76 1.53 4.33 -0.29
C ALA A 76 2.08 3.11 -1.00
N ILE A 77 3.26 2.69 -0.58
CA ILE A 77 3.72 1.32 -0.79
C ILE A 77 3.21 0.47 0.37
N VAL A 78 2.20 -0.36 0.11
CA VAL A 78 1.61 -1.28 1.08
C VAL A 78 2.26 -2.65 0.93
N PHE A 79 2.85 -3.16 2.01
CA PHE A 79 3.39 -4.53 2.04
C PHE A 79 2.31 -5.51 2.45
N ALA A 80 2.07 -6.53 1.64
CA ALA A 80 1.02 -7.51 1.88
C ALA A 80 1.46 -8.92 1.45
N ARG A 81 0.92 -9.93 2.13
CA ARG A 81 1.05 -11.34 1.77
C ARG A 81 0.31 -11.61 0.47
N THR A 82 1.06 -11.97 -0.56
CA THR A 82 0.55 -12.07 -1.92
C THR A 82 0.02 -13.46 -2.18
N LEU A 83 -1.25 -13.56 -2.57
CA LEU A 83 -1.93 -14.82 -2.83
C LEU A 83 -2.25 -14.95 -4.32
N ILE A 84 -1.68 -15.95 -4.99
CA ILE A 84 -1.89 -16.22 -6.42
C ILE A 84 -2.45 -17.62 -6.56
N ARG A 85 -3.68 -17.75 -7.08
CA ARG A 85 -4.38 -19.05 -7.22
C ARG A 85 -4.43 -19.87 -5.91
N GLY A 86 -4.50 -19.17 -4.77
CA GLY A 86 -4.49 -19.78 -3.43
C GLY A 86 -3.11 -20.04 -2.83
N GLU A 87 -2.03 -19.83 -3.59
CA GLU A 87 -0.66 -20.03 -3.10
C GLU A 87 -0.08 -18.76 -2.47
N ASP A 88 0.56 -18.90 -1.31
CA ASP A 88 1.29 -17.81 -0.64
C ASP A 88 2.64 -17.57 -1.33
N CYS A 89 2.76 -16.43 -2.00
CA CYS A 89 3.95 -15.97 -2.71
C CYS A 89 4.85 -15.05 -1.86
N GLY A 90 4.59 -14.98 -0.55
CA GLY A 90 5.28 -14.14 0.41
C GLY A 90 4.84 -12.67 0.38
N ILE A 91 5.54 -11.84 1.14
CA ILE A 91 5.25 -10.41 1.26
C ILE A 91 5.80 -9.66 0.04
N LYS A 92 4.95 -8.88 -0.63
CA LYS A 92 5.33 -8.02 -1.75
C LYS A 92 4.82 -6.58 -1.55
N PRO A 93 5.51 -5.58 -2.13
CA PRO A 93 5.06 -4.19 -2.12
C PRO A 93 4.03 -3.92 -3.23
N PHE A 94 2.98 -3.16 -2.89
CA PHE A 94 1.94 -2.71 -3.81
C PHE A 94 1.81 -1.19 -3.72
N LEU A 95 1.78 -0.50 -4.86
CA LEU A 95 1.47 0.92 -4.91
C LEU A 95 -0.06 1.10 -4.81
N VAL A 96 -0.52 1.85 -3.82
CA VAL A 96 -1.95 2.05 -3.51
C VAL A 96 -2.23 3.54 -3.35
N GLU A 97 -3.29 4.04 -3.98
CA GLU A 97 -3.81 5.39 -3.75
C GLU A 97 -4.66 5.40 -2.47
N LEU A 98 -4.27 6.21 -1.47
CA LEU A 98 -4.95 6.22 -0.17
C LEU A 98 -6.05 7.27 -0.10
N HIS A 99 -5.77 8.50 -0.54
CA HIS A 99 -6.72 9.60 -0.49
C HIS A 99 -6.35 10.73 -1.46
N ASN A 100 -7.33 11.56 -1.82
CA ASN A 100 -7.15 12.74 -2.66
C ASN A 100 -6.74 14.01 -1.88
N GLY A 101 -6.50 13.88 -0.57
CA GLY A 101 -6.16 14.99 0.33
C GLY A 101 -7.35 15.52 1.14
N LYS A 102 -8.57 15.12 0.79
CA LYS A 102 -9.80 15.42 1.52
C LYS A 102 -10.53 14.13 1.91
N ASP A 103 -10.74 13.26 0.93
CA ASP A 103 -11.51 12.03 1.05
C ASP A 103 -10.62 10.81 0.83
N MET A 104 -10.86 9.76 1.63
CA MET A 104 -10.24 8.45 1.43
C MET A 104 -10.71 7.83 0.11
N SER A 105 -9.82 7.08 -0.54
CA SER A 105 -10.16 6.25 -1.68
C SER A 105 -11.22 5.21 -1.30
N PRO A 106 -12.12 4.80 -2.23
CA PRO A 106 -13.13 3.79 -1.94
C PRO A 106 -12.53 2.50 -1.35
N GLY A 107 -13.09 2.06 -0.21
CA GLY A 107 -12.63 0.86 0.50
C GLY A 107 -11.39 1.05 1.37
N VAL A 108 -10.75 2.23 1.35
CA VAL A 108 -9.63 2.57 2.24
C VAL A 108 -10.17 3.28 3.47
N VAL A 109 -9.71 2.86 4.65
CA VAL A 109 -10.15 3.40 5.93
C VAL A 109 -8.93 3.81 6.75
N CYS A 110 -8.96 5.04 7.27
CA CYS A 110 -8.03 5.56 8.27
C CYS A 110 -8.81 5.77 9.58
N LYS A 111 -8.29 5.31 10.71
CA LYS A 111 -8.91 5.41 12.04
C LYS A 111 -7.90 5.87 13.08
#